data_AF-A0A9J5Y722-F1
#
_entry.id   AF-A0A9J5Y722-F1
#
_cell.length_a   1.000
_cell.length_b   1.000
_cell.length_c   1.000
_cell.angle_alpha   90.00
_cell.angle_beta   90.00
_cell.angle_gamma   90.00
#
_symmetry.space_group_name_H-M   'P 1'
#
loop_
_entity.id
_entity.type
_entity.pdbx_description
1 polymer ?
#
loop_
_entity_poly.entity_id
_entity_poly.type
_entity_poly.pdbx_seq_one_letter_code
_entity_poly.pdbx_strand_id
1 'polypeptide(L)'
;MSNAILNRICNDENDLMLGVKIFCKHGDLLSMQTSWSKDNPGRRFWSCPHYRENACNFFRWRDREDVDIRSKFVILRLANRIKELEIDDENHIKRSNKCVMKEKKKTKCFNN
;
A
#
# COMPACT_ATOMS: atom_id res chain seq x y z
N MET A 1 -18.99 29.90 -3.51
CA MET A 1 -18.85 28.44 -3.30
C MET A 1 -18.14 28.25 -1.97
N SER A 2 -18.84 27.78 -0.94
CA SER A 2 -18.41 27.89 0.46
C SER A 2 -17.29 26.90 0.81
N ASN A 3 -16.34 27.36 1.61
CA ASN A 3 -15.23 26.60 2.23
C ASN A 3 -15.69 25.39 3.08
N ALA A 4 -16.99 25.14 3.20
CA ALA A 4 -17.57 24.05 3.97
C ALA A 4 -17.39 22.66 3.31
N ILE A 5 -17.20 22.59 1.99
CA ILE A 5 -17.07 21.31 1.28
C ILE A 5 -15.64 20.74 1.41
N LEU A 6 -14.62 21.59 1.58
CA LEU A 6 -13.24 21.13 1.78
C LEU A 6 -13.00 20.48 3.16
N ASN A 7 -13.84 20.80 4.16
CA ASN A 7 -13.75 20.21 5.50
C ASN A 7 -14.43 18.84 5.64
N ARG A 8 -15.15 18.35 4.62
CA ARG A 8 -15.88 17.07 4.72
C ARG A 8 -15.02 15.82 4.49
N ILE A 9 -13.75 15.99 4.10
CA ILE A 9 -12.81 14.87 3.88
C ILE A 9 -12.19 14.39 5.20
N CYS A 10 -12.37 15.10 6.32
CA CYS A 10 -11.52 14.92 7.50
C CYS A 10 -12.23 14.63 8.83
N ASN A 11 -13.56 14.52 8.87
CA ASN A 11 -14.28 14.29 10.12
C ASN A 11 -14.71 12.82 10.21
N ASP A 12 -13.73 11.95 10.42
CA ASP A 12 -13.99 10.60 10.90
C ASP A 12 -13.96 10.71 12.44
N GLU A 13 -15.10 11.01 13.06
CA GLU A 13 -15.23 11.23 14.51
C GLU A 13 -14.81 10.00 15.35
N ASN A 14 -14.60 8.85 14.71
CA ASN A 14 -14.06 7.62 15.30
C ASN A 14 -12.57 7.38 15.02
N ASP A 15 -11.84 8.36 14.50
CA ASP A 15 -10.41 8.21 14.25
C ASP A 15 -9.63 8.26 15.57
N LEU A 16 -9.28 7.08 16.08
CA LEU A 16 -8.45 6.93 17.28
C LEU A 16 -7.12 7.71 17.19
N MET A 17 -6.66 8.04 15.98
CA MET A 17 -5.41 8.77 15.73
C MET A 17 -5.59 10.29 15.64
N LEU A 18 -6.81 10.84 15.77
CA LEU A 18 -7.07 12.28 15.80
C LEU A 18 -6.61 12.93 17.13
N GLY A 19 -6.62 12.18 18.23
CA GLY A 19 -6.21 12.65 19.57
C GLY A 19 -4.77 12.33 19.98
N VAL A 20 -3.99 11.67 19.13
CA VAL A 20 -2.65 11.18 19.50
C VAL A 20 -1.62 12.32 19.48
N LYS A 21 -0.99 12.56 20.63
CA LYS A 21 0.18 13.45 20.75
C LYS A 21 1.44 12.66 20.46
N ILE A 22 2.15 13.02 19.40
CA ILE A 22 3.42 12.40 19.01
C ILE A 22 4.54 13.39 19.24
N PHE A 23 5.64 12.92 19.85
CA PHE A 23 6.82 13.72 20.12
C PHE A 23 8.03 13.16 19.38
N CYS A 24 8.92 14.03 18.93
CA CYS A 24 10.23 13.59 18.43
C CYS A 24 11.21 13.31 19.58
N LYS A 25 12.43 12.87 19.27
CA LYS A 25 13.45 12.56 20.30
C LYS A 25 13.95 13.79 21.05
N HIS A 26 13.68 15.00 20.57
CA HIS A 26 13.97 16.24 21.30
C HIS A 26 12.88 16.62 22.31
N GLY A 27 11.75 15.92 22.30
CA GLY A 27 10.59 16.26 23.13
C GLY A 27 9.63 17.28 22.49
N ASP A 28 9.87 17.70 21.25
CA ASP A 28 8.95 18.61 20.53
C ASP A 28 7.69 17.87 20.08
N LEU A 29 6.53 18.49 20.31
CA LEU A 29 5.24 18.01 19.82
C LEU A 29 5.16 18.14 18.30
N LEU A 30 4.82 17.06 17.62
CA LEU A 30 4.78 16.99 16.17
C LEU A 30 3.38 17.25 15.63
N SER A 31 3.30 18.16 14.66
CA SER A 31 2.10 18.35 13.86
C SER A 31 2.00 17.28 12.77
N MET A 32 0.77 16.88 12.47
CA MET A 32 0.48 15.98 11.37
C MET A 32 0.63 16.72 10.04
N GLN A 33 1.41 16.16 9.13
CA GLN A 33 1.69 16.69 7.81
C GLN A 33 1.11 15.78 6.72
N THR A 34 0.96 16.30 5.51
CA THR A 34 0.48 15.55 4.33
C THR A 34 1.58 15.54 3.27
N SER A 35 1.90 14.36 2.75
CA SER A 35 2.85 14.20 1.66
C SER A 35 2.18 14.57 0.33
N TRP A 36 2.89 15.38 -0.45
CA TRP A 36 2.51 15.77 -1.81
C TRP A 36 3.49 15.21 -2.85
N SER A 37 4.32 14.26 -2.45
CA SER A 37 5.23 13.57 -3.36
C SER A 37 4.46 12.73 -4.38
N LYS A 38 5.04 12.54 -5.57
CA LYS A 38 4.46 11.67 -6.62
C LYS A 38 4.24 10.24 -6.12
N ASP A 39 5.12 9.74 -5.27
CA ASP A 39 5.09 8.35 -4.79
C ASP A 39 4.14 8.15 -3.59
N ASN A 40 3.81 9.21 -2.85
CA ASN A 40 2.95 9.13 -1.66
C ASN A 40 1.94 10.30 -1.59
N PRO A 41 1.14 10.56 -2.62
CA PRO A 41 0.24 11.71 -2.64
C PRO A 41 -0.86 11.56 -1.58
N GLY A 42 -1.09 12.61 -0.79
CA GLY A 42 -2.15 12.68 0.22
C GLY A 42 -1.89 11.87 1.50
N ARG A 43 -0.79 11.11 1.60
CA ARG A 43 -0.50 10.27 2.77
C ARG A 43 0.02 11.13 3.93
N ARG A 44 -0.52 10.93 5.14
CA ARG A 44 -0.20 11.76 6.31
C ARG A 44 0.95 11.19 7.14
N PHE A 45 1.80 12.04 7.71
CA PHE A 45 2.95 11.63 8.52
C PHE A 45 3.29 12.64 9.61
N TRP A 46 4.18 12.25 10.52
CA TRP A 46 4.86 13.14 11.46
C TRP A 46 6.35 13.07 11.21
N SER A 47 7.03 14.21 11.26
CA SER A 47 8.49 14.29 11.15
C SER A 47 9.05 15.32 12.11
N CYS A 48 10.29 15.12 12.53
CA CYS A 48 11.04 16.14 13.29
C CYS A 48 11.20 17.42 12.45
N PRO A 49 10.95 18.61 13.00
CA PRO A 49 11.16 19.88 12.29
C PRO A 49 12.64 20.28 12.22
N HIS A 50 13.49 19.71 13.08
CA HIS A 50 14.94 19.95 13.03
C HIS A 50 15.55 19.16 11.88
N TYR A 51 16.11 19.86 10.90
CA TYR A 51 16.84 19.29 9.76
C TYR A 51 18.35 19.58 9.91
N ARG A 52 19.21 18.65 9.47
CA ARG A 52 20.69 18.74 9.45
C ARG A 52 21.38 18.47 10.80
N GLU A 53 22.11 19.44 11.35
CA GLU A 53 23.13 19.25 12.40
C GLU A 53 22.58 18.78 13.75
N ASN A 54 21.27 18.91 13.97
CA ASN A 54 20.57 18.37 15.13
C ASN A 54 19.30 17.59 14.72
N ALA A 55 19.35 16.87 13.60
CA ALA A 55 18.21 16.06 13.16
C ALA A 55 18.15 14.74 13.95
N CYS A 56 17.10 14.55 14.74
CA CYS A 56 16.86 13.26 15.40
C CYS A 56 16.32 12.18 14.45
N ASN A 57 16.04 12.55 13.19
CA ASN A 57 15.52 11.70 12.12
C ASN A 57 14.22 10.98 12.49
N PHE A 58 13.41 11.56 13.39
CA PHE A 58 12.08 11.03 13.66
C PHE A 58 11.20 11.22 12.43
N PHE A 59 10.60 10.11 11.97
CA PHE A 59 9.61 10.07 10.90
C PHE A 59 8.66 8.90 11.15
N ARG A 60 7.35 9.13 11.02
CA ARG A 60 6.32 8.09 11.17
C ARG A 60 5.11 8.37 10.28
N TRP A 61 4.62 7.36 9.56
CA TRP A 61 3.36 7.47 8.83
C TRP A 61 2.16 7.45 9.78
N ARG A 62 1.11 8.20 9.43
CA ARG A 62 -0.21 8.19 10.09
C ARG A 62 -1.13 7.15 9.45
N ASP A 63 -0.57 5.99 9.13
CA ASP A 63 -1.40 4.86 8.75
C ASP A 63 -2.16 4.38 10.00
N ARG A 64 -3.33 3.76 9.84
CA ARG A 64 -4.03 3.15 10.97
C ARG A 64 -3.09 2.18 11.66
N GLU A 65 -2.69 2.49 12.89
CA GLU A 65 -1.75 1.66 13.59
C GLU A 65 -2.41 0.38 14.10
N ASP A 66 -1.65 -0.69 13.88
CA ASP A 66 -1.85 -2.06 14.31
C ASP A 66 -3.08 -2.77 13.74
N VAL A 67 -2.92 -3.17 12.48
CA VAL A 67 -3.35 -4.51 12.08
C VAL A 67 -2.87 -5.47 13.16
N ASP A 68 -3.80 -6.12 13.84
CA ASP A 68 -3.47 -7.01 14.94
C ASP A 68 -2.45 -8.08 14.48
N ILE A 69 -1.67 -8.62 15.42
CA ILE A 69 -0.59 -9.56 15.08
C ILE A 69 -1.08 -10.75 14.24
N ARG A 70 -2.29 -11.25 14.51
CA ARG A 70 -2.90 -12.35 13.76
C ARG A 70 -3.24 -11.88 12.34
N SER A 71 -3.83 -10.70 12.18
CA SER A 71 -4.10 -10.14 10.86
C SER A 71 -2.83 -9.87 10.06
N LYS A 72 -1.72 -9.43 10.67
CA LYS A 72 -0.41 -9.31 9.99
C LYS A 72 0.05 -10.66 9.41
N PHE A 73 -0.06 -11.75 10.18
CA PHE A 73 0.29 -13.09 9.70
C PHE A 73 -0.66 -13.60 8.61
N VAL A 74 -1.97 -13.41 8.79
CA VAL A 74 -2.98 -13.88 7.83
C VAL A 74 -2.85 -13.14 6.50
N ILE A 75 -2.75 -11.81 6.52
CA ILE A 75 -2.61 -10.97 5.32
C ILE A 75 -1.34 -11.35 4.56
N LEU A 76 -0.20 -11.50 5.24
CA LEU A 76 1.05 -11.88 4.58
C LEU A 76 0.95 -13.25 3.89
N ARG A 77 0.35 -14.24 4.55
CA ARG A 77 0.17 -15.58 3.98
C ARG A 77 -0.77 -15.57 2.78
N LEU A 78 -1.90 -14.87 2.88
CA LEU A 78 -2.85 -14.75 1.78
C LEU A 78 -2.22 -14.04 0.59
N ALA A 79 -1.47 -12.96 0.81
CA ALA A 79 -0.77 -12.24 -0.25
C ALA A 79 0.25 -13.12 -0.98
N ASN A 80 1.01 -13.95 -0.26
CA ASN A 80 1.92 -14.90 -0.88
C ASN A 80 1.18 -15.98 -1.67
N ARG A 81 0.07 -16.50 -1.13
CA ARG A 81 -0.74 -17.51 -1.81
C ARG A 81 -1.37 -16.98 -3.10
N ILE A 82 -1.82 -15.72 -3.10
CA ILE A 82 -2.33 -15.05 -4.31
C ILE A 82 -1.24 -15.00 -5.38
N LYS A 83 -0.02 -14.58 -5.03
CA LYS A 83 1.10 -14.53 -5.98
C LYS A 83 1.44 -15.91 -6.56
N GLU A 84 1.42 -16.95 -5.74
CA GLU A 84 1.63 -18.33 -6.22
C GLU A 84 0.55 -18.74 -7.22
N LEU A 85 -0.72 -18.44 -6.92
CA LEU A 85 -1.84 -18.77 -7.79
C LEU A 85 -1.79 -17.99 -9.12
N GLU A 86 -1.41 -16.71 -9.08
CA GLU A 86 -1.22 -15.90 -10.29
C GLU A 86 -0.14 -16.51 -11.20
N ILE A 87 0.97 -17.00 -10.62
CA ILE A 87 2.03 -17.69 -11.36
C ILE A 87 1.53 -19.02 -11.95
N ASP A 88 0.78 -19.80 -11.16
CA ASP A 88 0.24 -21.08 -11.61
C ASP A 88 -0.76 -20.90 -12.76
N ASP A 89 -1.63 -19.90 -12.67
CA ASP A 89 -2.59 -19.55 -13.73
C ASP A 89 -1.88 -19.13 -15.02
N GLU A 90 -0.86 -18.27 -14.92
CA GLU A 90 -0.04 -17.91 -16.08
C GLU A 90 0.60 -19.13 -16.74
N ASN A 91 1.15 -20.05 -15.94
CA ASN A 91 1.79 -21.26 -16.43
C ASN A 91 0.77 -22.21 -17.09
N HIS A 92 -0.42 -22.33 -16.50
CA HIS A 92 -1.51 -23.10 -17.05
C HIS A 92 -1.96 -22.54 -18.41
N ILE A 93 -2.15 -21.22 -18.52
CA ILE A 93 -2.48 -20.53 -19.77
C ILE A 93 -1.40 -20.78 -20.83
N LYS A 94 -0.11 -20.65 -20.48
CA LYS A 94 1.02 -20.92 -21.40
C LYS A 94 1.01 -22.37 -21.92
N ARG A 95 0.76 -23.35 -21.04
CA ARG A 95 0.68 -24.78 -21.41
C ARG A 95 -0.50 -25.05 -22.34
N SER A 96 -1.68 -24.54 -22.01
CA SER A 96 -2.91 -24.69 -22.80
C SER A 96 -2.73 -24.10 -24.20
N ASN A 97 -2.20 -22.88 -24.30
CA ASN A 97 -1.87 -22.26 -25.58
C ASN A 97 -0.86 -23.09 -26.38
N LYS A 98 0.17 -23.64 -25.74
CA LYS A 98 1.15 -24.51 -26.41
C LYS A 98 0.51 -25.78 -26.98
N CYS A 99 -0.45 -26.40 -26.28
CA CYS A 99 -1.19 -27.55 -26.79
C CYS A 99 -2.07 -27.18 -27.99
N VAL A 100 -2.86 -26.10 -27.89
CA VAL A 100 -3.70 -25.62 -28.99
C VAL A 100 -2.87 -25.32 -30.24
N MET A 101 -1.69 -24.71 -30.08
CA MET A 101 -0.79 -24.44 -31.20
C MET A 101 -0.22 -25.70 -31.85
N LYS A 102 0.02 -26.77 -31.07
CA LYS A 102 0.43 -28.08 -31.62
C LYS A 102 -0.71 -28.74 -32.38
N GLU A 103 -1.93 -28.70 -31.85
CA GLU A 103 -3.14 -29.23 -32.50
C GLU A 103 -3.35 -28.58 -33.87
N LYS A 104 -3.31 -27.23 -33.92
CA LYS A 104 -3.44 -26.43 -35.15
C LYS A 104 -2.36 -26.74 -36.18
N LYS A 105 -1.13 -27.02 -35.75
CA LYS A 105 -0.04 -27.42 -36.66
C LYS A 105 -0.28 -28.82 -37.23
N LYS A 106 -0.75 -29.77 -36.42
CA LYS A 106 -1.07 -31.13 -36.89
C LYS A 106 -2.19 -31.13 -37.93
N THR A 107 -3.29 -30.43 -37.67
CA THR A 107 -4.40 -30.33 -38.63
C THR A 107 -3.98 -29.63 -39.92
N LYS A 108 -3.10 -28.61 -39.85
CA LYS A 108 -2.55 -27.97 -41.04
C LYS A 108 -1.66 -28.91 -41.88
N CYS A 109 -0.87 -29.78 -41.25
CA CYS A 109 -0.07 -30.77 -41.96
C CYS A 109 -0.89 -31.91 -42.58
N PHE A 110 -2.09 -32.19 -42.05
CA PHE A 110 -2.96 -33.24 -42.57
C PHE A 110 -3.81 -32.79 -43.77
N ASN A 111 -4.08 -31.49 -43.88
CA ASN A 111 -4.91 -30.90 -44.94
C ASN A 111 -4.09 -30.39 -46.16
N ASN A 112 -2.79 -30.69 -46.22
CA ASN A 112 -1.86 -30.26 -47.27
C ASN A 112 -1.29 -31.47 -48.02
#